data_AF-R0IPU7-F1
#
_entry.id   AF-R0IPU7-F1
#
_cell.length_a   1.000
_cell.length_b   1.000
_cell.length_c   1.000
_cell.angle_alpha   90.00
_cell.angle_beta   90.00
_cell.angle_gamma   90.00
#
_symmetry.space_group_name_H-M   'P 1'
#
loop_
_entity.id
_entity.type
_entity.pdbx_description
1 polymer ?
#
loop_
_entity_poly.entity_id
_entity_poly.type
_entity_poly.pdbx_seq_one_letter_code
_entity_poly.pdbx_strand_id
1 'polypeptide(L)'
;MSRIRLPRAFRSPAQINEEEGTNGHPETMRRKTPPNEAEDGDDNEEKSKEPSTEPVGFWHPDLRQVRNRAFAKWTITTAFLMGFILAVLSIYWGVFFKVENRISHLLVYVVDMDGVAPYDNTGNAPFVGPTITKLVQQQLSSNQPTLGWGILPASEFNNDPMQVREAIYEWDAWAAIVINPNASALLYTAIASGNSSYDPLGACQLIYQDARDDTNWFDLMLPIISSFMTEAQSMVGKQWAQMVLQNASNPSVLSNMQNVPQAVNPAIEFSEYNLRPFFPYTSIPAVSIGLIYLIIISFFSFSFYMPIHMQYVTPTNHPPLKFPQLIVWRWCATISAYFMLSLAYSFVSLAFQINFSNTNSITSHTQVTIQSEGNPVAFGHGTFLVYWMLNFFGMIALGMACENVAMVVGMPWMGLFLIFWVITNVSTSFYDIEIAPGFYRWGYAWPLHSIVEASRSILFDLHSRLGLDFGILIAWGAVNTLFFPFCCYFMRWKQQKGVHEYWPLD
;
A
#
# COMPACT_ATOMS: atom_id res chain seq x y z
N MET A 1 24.33 2.74 -49.12
CA MET A 1 23.36 2.37 -48.06
C MET A 1 21.97 2.31 -48.67
N SER A 2 21.30 1.16 -48.64
CA SER A 2 19.89 1.06 -49.05
C SER A 2 19.00 1.69 -47.99
N ARG A 3 18.11 2.62 -48.39
CA ARG A 3 17.03 3.10 -47.50
C ARG A 3 16.01 1.98 -47.34
N ILE A 4 15.72 1.59 -46.10
CA ILE A 4 14.64 0.65 -45.77
C ILE A 4 13.32 1.29 -46.20
N ARG A 5 12.64 0.69 -47.19
CA ARG A 5 11.32 1.15 -47.65
C ARG A 5 10.25 0.65 -46.68
N LEU A 6 9.58 1.56 -45.98
CA LEU A 6 8.41 1.24 -45.16
C LEU A 6 7.28 0.64 -46.03
N PRO A 7 6.46 -0.29 -45.50
CA PRO A 7 5.29 -0.81 -46.21
C PRO A 7 4.29 0.30 -46.53
N ARG A 8 3.50 0.14 -47.61
CA ARG A 8 2.56 1.16 -48.12
C ARG A 8 1.53 1.65 -47.08
N ALA A 9 1.25 0.85 -46.05
CA ALA A 9 0.36 1.21 -44.93
C ALA A 9 0.94 2.23 -43.94
N PHE A 10 2.25 2.52 -44.00
CA PHE A 10 2.98 3.39 -43.07
C PHE A 10 3.60 4.63 -43.75
N ARG A 11 3.07 5.04 -44.91
CA ARG A 11 3.54 6.22 -45.66
C ARG A 11 2.47 7.32 -45.64
N SER A 12 2.91 8.58 -45.69
CA SER A 12 1.98 9.72 -45.71
C SER A 12 1.24 9.80 -47.06
N PRO A 13 0.06 10.47 -47.12
CA PRO A 13 -0.67 10.64 -48.37
C PRO A 13 0.17 11.29 -49.48
N ALA A 14 1.02 12.27 -49.14
CA ALA A 14 1.94 12.91 -50.06
C ALA A 14 2.92 11.91 -50.72
N GLN A 15 3.51 10.99 -49.95
CA GLN A 15 4.45 9.98 -50.45
C GLN A 15 3.79 8.93 -51.36
N ILE A 16 2.48 8.69 -51.20
CA ILE A 16 1.74 7.77 -52.06
C ILE A 16 1.40 8.47 -53.38
N ASN A 17 0.99 9.75 -53.32
CA ASN A 17 0.68 10.55 -54.50
C ASN A 17 1.92 10.84 -55.37
N GLU A 18 3.11 11.02 -54.78
CA GLU A 18 4.38 11.14 -55.51
C GLU A 18 4.76 9.86 -56.30
N GLU A 19 4.50 8.66 -55.73
CA GLU A 19 4.76 7.38 -56.41
C GLU A 19 3.69 7.04 -57.48
N GLU A 20 2.46 7.54 -57.34
CA GLU A 20 1.40 7.38 -58.36
C GLU A 20 1.54 8.39 -59.51
N GLY A 21 1.99 9.62 -59.23
CA GLY A 21 2.30 10.62 -60.27
C GLY A 21 3.53 10.31 -61.14
N THR A 22 4.34 9.32 -60.79
CA THR A 22 5.58 8.96 -61.50
C THR A 22 5.52 7.67 -62.32
N ASN A 23 4.45 6.87 -62.19
CA ASN A 23 4.27 5.60 -62.92
C ASN A 23 3.19 5.71 -64.01
N GLY A 24 3.44 6.48 -65.07
CA GLY A 24 2.51 6.59 -66.19
C GLY A 24 2.58 5.41 -67.17
N HIS A 25 1.52 4.59 -67.26
CA HIS A 25 1.14 3.78 -68.45
C HIS A 25 -0.32 3.25 -68.30
N PRO A 26 -1.01 2.84 -69.38
CA PRO A 26 -2.02 3.73 -69.98
C PRO A 26 -3.46 3.19 -69.94
N GLU A 27 -4.40 4.06 -70.33
CA GLU A 27 -5.81 3.73 -70.49
C GLU A 27 -6.04 2.57 -71.48
N THR A 28 -6.87 1.59 -71.10
CA THR A 28 -7.49 0.65 -72.05
C THR A 28 -8.98 0.94 -72.19
N MET A 29 -9.36 1.62 -73.27
CA MET A 29 -10.76 1.76 -73.67
C MET A 29 -11.46 0.40 -73.80
N ARG A 30 -12.72 0.30 -73.37
CA ARG A 30 -13.66 -0.65 -74.01
C ARG A 30 -15.03 -0.02 -74.27
N ARG A 31 -15.18 0.38 -75.52
CA ARG A 31 -16.32 1.06 -76.15
C ARG A 31 -17.61 0.21 -76.13
N LYS A 32 -18.75 0.83 -75.79
CA LYS A 32 -20.08 0.53 -76.35
C LYS A 32 -20.91 1.83 -76.41
N THR A 33 -21.38 2.17 -77.59
CA THR A 33 -22.06 3.43 -77.98
C THR A 33 -23.60 3.23 -78.08
N PRO A 34 -24.44 4.27 -78.35
CA PRO A 34 -25.77 4.45 -77.75
C PRO A 34 -26.94 4.32 -78.75
N PRO A 35 -28.13 4.86 -78.42
CA PRO A 35 -28.71 6.02 -79.17
C PRO A 35 -29.07 7.21 -78.24
N ASN A 36 -28.84 8.48 -78.61
CA ASN A 36 -29.74 9.42 -79.36
C ASN A 36 -31.09 9.70 -78.64
N GLU A 37 -31.62 10.92 -78.49
CA GLU A 37 -31.45 12.28 -79.07
C GLU A 37 -31.90 13.34 -78.00
N ALA A 38 -31.71 14.67 -78.05
CA ALA A 38 -30.81 15.61 -78.76
C ALA A 38 -31.03 17.06 -78.19
N GLU A 39 -30.11 18.02 -78.47
CA GLU A 39 -30.25 19.51 -78.32
C GLU A 39 -30.46 20.08 -76.88
N ASP A 40 -30.00 21.27 -76.46
CA ASP A 40 -29.18 22.38 -77.03
C ASP A 40 -28.54 23.16 -75.83
N GLY A 41 -27.66 24.14 -76.08
CA GLY A 41 -27.37 25.24 -75.14
C GLY A 41 -26.09 25.16 -74.31
N ASP A 42 -25.11 25.96 -74.71
CA ASP A 42 -23.90 26.34 -73.96
C ASP A 42 -24.26 27.26 -72.76
N ASP A 43 -23.77 26.97 -71.55
CA ASP A 43 -23.02 27.95 -70.74
C ASP A 43 -22.45 27.39 -69.41
N ASN A 44 -21.44 28.08 -68.89
CA ASN A 44 -20.56 27.63 -67.81
C ASN A 44 -21.18 27.62 -66.41
N GLU A 45 -21.12 26.48 -65.70
CA GLU A 45 -20.95 26.46 -64.22
C GLU A 45 -20.40 25.10 -63.73
N GLU A 46 -19.07 24.94 -63.68
CA GLU A 46 -18.44 23.82 -62.95
C GLU A 46 -18.63 24.00 -61.44
N LYS A 47 -19.82 23.65 -60.93
CA LYS A 47 -20.01 23.39 -59.51
C LYS A 47 -19.19 22.16 -59.13
N SER A 48 -18.01 22.39 -58.56
CA SER A 48 -17.24 21.39 -57.82
C SER A 48 -18.19 20.66 -56.85
N LYS A 49 -18.49 19.40 -57.14
CA LYS A 49 -19.33 18.56 -56.27
C LYS A 49 -18.60 18.38 -54.94
N GLU A 50 -19.03 19.11 -53.92
CA GLU A 50 -18.74 18.74 -52.54
C GLU A 50 -19.22 17.30 -52.34
N PRO A 51 -18.40 16.40 -51.78
CA PRO A 51 -18.81 15.02 -51.54
C PRO A 51 -19.96 15.04 -50.53
N SER A 52 -21.12 14.51 -50.93
CA SER A 52 -22.31 14.43 -50.08
C SER A 52 -22.03 13.54 -48.87
N THR A 53 -21.73 14.16 -47.72
CA THR A 53 -21.48 13.47 -46.45
C THR A 53 -22.79 13.02 -45.79
N GLU A 54 -23.55 12.19 -46.50
CA GLU A 54 -24.62 11.41 -45.87
C GLU A 54 -23.99 10.28 -45.02
N PRO A 55 -24.53 10.00 -43.82
CA PRO A 55 -23.96 8.97 -42.93
C PRO A 55 -24.19 7.57 -43.48
N VAL A 56 -23.17 7.00 -44.11
CA VAL A 56 -23.18 5.63 -44.65
C VAL A 56 -22.92 4.56 -43.58
N GLY A 57 -23.43 3.34 -43.79
CA GLY A 57 -23.20 2.21 -42.89
C GLY A 57 -21.73 1.77 -42.81
N PHE A 58 -21.30 1.22 -41.67
CA PHE A 58 -19.90 0.85 -41.38
C PHE A 58 -19.18 -0.03 -42.44
N TRP A 59 -19.95 -0.83 -43.18
CA TRP A 59 -19.43 -1.71 -44.23
C TRP A 59 -19.34 -1.07 -45.62
N HIS A 60 -19.77 0.19 -45.79
CA HIS A 60 -19.74 0.90 -47.07
C HIS A 60 -18.33 0.90 -47.70
N PRO A 61 -18.19 0.75 -49.03
CA PRO A 61 -16.89 0.71 -49.70
C PRO A 61 -15.99 1.90 -49.38
N ASP A 62 -16.55 3.10 -49.31
CA ASP A 62 -15.80 4.35 -49.06
C ASP A 62 -15.16 4.38 -47.66
N LEU A 63 -15.82 3.75 -46.67
CA LEU A 63 -15.26 3.59 -45.32
C LEU A 63 -14.19 2.49 -45.24
N ARG A 64 -13.92 1.71 -46.29
CA ARG A 64 -12.94 0.59 -46.23
C ARG A 64 -11.55 1.06 -45.81
N GLN A 65 -11.09 2.21 -46.31
CA GLN A 65 -9.76 2.74 -45.97
C GLN A 65 -9.73 3.29 -44.54
N VAL A 66 -10.78 4.01 -44.13
CA VAL A 66 -10.96 4.52 -42.75
C VAL A 66 -11.03 3.37 -41.75
N ARG A 67 -11.85 2.35 -42.02
CA ARG A 67 -12.03 1.14 -41.21
C ARG A 67 -10.71 0.39 -41.02
N ASN A 68 -9.94 0.18 -42.09
CA ASN A 68 -8.63 -0.49 -42.00
C ASN A 68 -7.63 0.33 -41.15
N ARG A 69 -7.59 1.67 -41.31
CA ARG A 69 -6.77 2.55 -40.46
C ARG A 69 -7.25 2.53 -39.00
N ALA A 70 -8.56 2.53 -38.75
CA ALA A 70 -9.15 2.49 -37.42
C ALA A 70 -8.82 1.18 -36.69
N PHE A 71 -8.99 0.02 -37.35
CA PHE A 71 -8.58 -1.27 -36.78
C PHE A 71 -7.07 -1.33 -36.51
N ALA A 72 -6.23 -0.82 -37.41
CA ALA A 72 -4.78 -0.76 -37.17
C ALA A 72 -4.43 0.12 -35.96
N LYS A 73 -4.99 1.34 -35.88
CA LYS A 73 -4.80 2.26 -34.74
C LYS A 73 -5.32 1.63 -33.43
N TRP A 74 -6.48 0.97 -33.46
CA TRP A 74 -7.06 0.27 -32.31
C TRP A 74 -6.17 -0.89 -31.85
N THR A 75 -5.78 -1.81 -32.74
CA THR A 75 -4.93 -2.95 -32.39
C THR A 75 -3.58 -2.51 -31.83
N ILE A 76 -2.93 -1.50 -32.41
CA ILE A 76 -1.66 -0.96 -31.90
C ILE A 76 -1.85 -0.35 -30.50
N THR A 77 -2.90 0.46 -30.32
CA THR A 77 -3.20 1.09 -29.02
C THR A 77 -3.51 0.04 -27.95
N THR A 78 -4.35 -0.94 -28.27
CA THR A 78 -4.70 -2.04 -27.35
C THR A 78 -3.49 -2.90 -27.01
N ALA A 79 -2.65 -3.28 -27.99
CA ALA A 79 -1.44 -4.06 -27.73
C ALA A 79 -0.43 -3.28 -26.85
N PHE A 80 -0.29 -1.98 -27.07
CA PHE A 80 0.52 -1.11 -26.21
C PHE A 80 -0.04 -1.03 -24.78
N LEU A 81 -1.35 -0.81 -24.62
CA LEU A 81 -2.00 -0.77 -23.30
C LEU A 81 -1.89 -2.12 -22.57
N MET A 82 -2.05 -3.25 -23.27
CA MET A 82 -1.82 -4.59 -22.70
C MET A 82 -0.38 -4.74 -22.19
N GLY A 83 0.62 -4.34 -22.98
CA GLY A 83 2.03 -4.37 -22.56
C GLY A 83 2.31 -3.48 -21.35
N PHE A 84 1.74 -2.26 -21.33
CA PHE A 84 1.86 -1.33 -20.20
C PHE A 84 1.21 -1.88 -18.92
N ILE A 85 -0.02 -2.40 -19.03
CA ILE A 85 -0.76 -2.99 -17.90
C ILE A 85 0.00 -4.19 -17.35
N LEU A 86 0.50 -5.09 -18.20
CA LEU A 86 1.32 -6.24 -17.75
C LEU A 86 2.58 -5.78 -17.02
N ALA A 87 3.29 -4.77 -17.54
CA ALA A 87 4.51 -4.26 -16.92
C ALA A 87 4.25 -3.60 -15.55
N VAL A 88 3.24 -2.72 -15.45
CA VAL A 88 2.95 -1.98 -14.22
C VAL A 88 2.25 -2.86 -13.19
N LEU A 89 1.26 -3.67 -13.56
CA LEU A 89 0.60 -4.57 -12.61
C LEU A 89 1.55 -5.65 -12.08
N SER A 90 2.55 -6.10 -12.87
CA SER A 90 3.56 -7.04 -12.36
C SER A 90 4.35 -6.50 -11.16
N ILE A 91 4.40 -5.17 -10.95
CA ILE A 91 4.96 -4.55 -9.73
C ILE A 91 4.08 -4.88 -8.51
N TYR A 92 2.76 -4.83 -8.62
CA TYR A 92 1.85 -5.13 -7.51
C TYR A 92 1.88 -6.62 -7.14
N TRP A 93 1.75 -7.53 -8.12
CA TRP A 93 1.85 -8.97 -7.88
C TRP A 93 3.25 -9.41 -7.42
N GLY A 94 4.29 -8.66 -7.82
CA GLY A 94 5.68 -8.96 -7.50
C GLY A 94 6.05 -8.78 -6.02
N VAL A 95 5.29 -8.00 -5.25
CA VAL A 95 5.49 -7.83 -3.79
C VAL A 95 5.31 -9.17 -3.08
N PHE A 96 4.20 -9.85 -3.37
CA PHE A 96 3.83 -11.14 -2.78
C PHE A 96 4.60 -12.34 -3.33
N PHE A 97 5.32 -12.18 -4.45
CA PHE A 97 5.89 -13.33 -5.14
C PHE A 97 6.90 -14.08 -4.26
N LYS A 98 6.54 -15.31 -3.87
CA LYS A 98 7.27 -16.16 -2.90
C LYS A 98 7.43 -15.51 -1.51
N VAL A 99 6.41 -14.82 -1.01
CA VAL A 99 6.42 -14.21 0.34
C VAL A 99 6.72 -15.24 1.44
N GLU A 100 6.22 -16.47 1.31
CA GLU A 100 6.49 -17.62 2.18
C GLU A 100 7.98 -17.76 2.52
N ASN A 101 8.86 -17.67 1.52
CA ASN A 101 10.32 -17.80 1.68
C ASN A 101 10.99 -16.63 2.42
N ARG A 102 10.23 -15.61 2.83
CA ARG A 102 10.70 -14.38 3.49
C ARG A 102 9.91 -14.05 4.77
N ILE A 103 8.93 -14.87 5.15
CA ILE A 103 8.21 -14.77 6.42
C ILE A 103 9.18 -14.86 7.62
N SER A 104 10.36 -15.46 7.43
CA SER A 104 11.45 -15.48 8.41
C SER A 104 12.07 -14.12 8.73
N HIS A 105 11.73 -13.05 7.99
CA HIS A 105 12.08 -11.67 8.38
C HIS A 105 11.14 -11.11 9.46
N LEU A 106 9.92 -11.65 9.61
CA LEU A 106 8.99 -11.27 10.68
C LEU A 106 9.50 -11.85 11.99
N LEU A 107 10.30 -11.06 12.70
CA LEU A 107 10.97 -11.46 13.93
C LEU A 107 9.97 -11.64 15.08
N VAL A 108 10.03 -12.77 15.76
CA VAL A 108 9.26 -13.06 16.97
C VAL A 108 10.20 -13.50 18.07
N TYR A 109 10.24 -12.73 19.16
CA TYR A 109 11.07 -13.07 20.31
C TYR A 109 10.48 -14.20 21.13
N VAL A 110 11.33 -15.09 21.65
CA VAL A 110 10.96 -16.09 22.64
C VAL A 110 11.88 -15.91 23.83
N VAL A 111 11.34 -15.33 24.90
CA VAL A 111 12.09 -14.94 26.10
C VAL A 111 11.78 -15.93 27.21
N ASP A 112 12.76 -16.77 27.51
CA ASP A 112 12.66 -17.73 28.60
C ASP A 112 13.10 -17.08 29.92
N MET A 113 12.14 -16.85 30.81
CA MET A 113 12.39 -16.41 32.18
C MET A 113 12.16 -17.53 33.22
N ASP A 114 11.76 -18.73 32.82
CA ASP A 114 11.33 -19.80 33.74
C ASP A 114 12.45 -20.24 34.69
N GLY A 115 12.24 -20.09 36.01
CA GLY A 115 13.26 -20.37 37.01
C GLY A 115 14.34 -19.29 37.14
N VAL A 116 14.09 -18.07 36.67
CA VAL A 116 14.90 -16.89 36.97
C VAL A 116 14.48 -16.28 38.32
N ALA A 117 15.40 -15.61 39.02
CA ALA A 117 15.16 -14.98 40.31
C ALA A 117 13.89 -14.09 40.29
N PRO A 118 12.98 -14.20 41.29
CA PRO A 118 13.15 -14.90 42.58
C PRO A 118 12.78 -16.40 42.59
N TYR A 119 12.56 -17.02 41.43
CA TYR A 119 12.11 -18.42 41.30
C TYR A 119 13.25 -19.42 41.00
N ASP A 120 14.49 -18.95 41.01
CA ASP A 120 15.74 -19.71 40.83
C ASP A 120 16.02 -20.73 41.94
N ASN A 121 15.49 -20.51 43.15
CA ASN A 121 15.70 -21.34 44.33
C ASN A 121 14.43 -22.10 44.79
N THR A 122 13.53 -22.44 43.87
CA THR A 122 12.25 -23.12 44.18
C THR A 122 12.36 -24.62 44.49
N GLY A 123 13.55 -25.20 44.38
CA GLY A 123 13.81 -26.62 44.68
C GLY A 123 13.33 -27.62 43.60
N ASN A 124 12.65 -27.14 42.56
CA ASN A 124 12.27 -27.92 41.38
C ASN A 124 13.00 -27.36 40.15
N ALA A 125 13.33 -28.21 39.18
CA ALA A 125 13.97 -27.76 37.94
C ALA A 125 12.95 -27.08 37.00
N PRO A 126 13.28 -25.93 36.38
CA PRO A 126 12.44 -25.36 35.34
C PRO A 126 12.41 -26.28 34.12
N PHE A 127 11.23 -26.44 33.51
CA PHE A 127 11.01 -27.31 32.37
C PHE A 127 10.11 -26.69 31.29
N VAL A 128 9.20 -25.77 31.64
CA VAL A 128 8.30 -25.11 30.68
C VAL A 128 9.12 -24.33 29.66
N GLY A 129 9.99 -23.44 30.14
CA GLY A 129 10.91 -22.65 29.33
C GLY A 129 11.80 -23.49 28.40
N PRO A 130 12.58 -24.45 28.95
CA PRO A 130 13.38 -25.39 28.16
C PRO A 130 12.60 -26.23 27.14
N THR A 131 11.32 -26.52 27.38
CA THR A 131 10.47 -27.28 26.44
C THR A 131 10.02 -26.40 25.27
N ILE A 132 9.65 -25.15 25.55
CA ILE A 132 9.20 -24.19 24.52
C ILE A 132 10.39 -23.75 23.65
N THR A 133 11.53 -23.43 24.25
CA THR A 133 12.76 -23.09 23.49
C THR A 133 13.27 -24.25 22.63
N LYS A 134 13.09 -25.50 23.09
CA LYS A 134 13.37 -26.69 22.27
C LYS A 134 12.44 -26.81 21.05
N LEU A 135 11.15 -26.49 21.18
CA LEU A 135 10.23 -26.45 20.04
C LEU A 135 10.66 -25.40 19.01
N VAL A 136 11.07 -24.21 19.46
CA VAL A 136 11.63 -23.17 18.58
C VAL A 136 12.84 -23.71 17.80
N GLN A 137 13.78 -24.36 18.48
CA GLN A 137 14.95 -24.97 17.83
C GLN A 137 14.55 -26.05 16.83
N GLN A 138 13.52 -26.85 17.11
CA GLN A 138 12.99 -27.85 16.18
C GLN A 138 12.40 -27.19 14.92
N GLN A 139 11.60 -26.13 15.06
CA GLN A 139 11.07 -25.38 13.92
C GLN A 139 12.17 -24.72 13.08
N LEU A 140 13.14 -24.05 13.71
CA LEU A 140 14.30 -23.46 13.03
C LEU A 140 15.20 -24.49 12.33
N SER A 141 15.26 -25.73 12.84
CA SER A 141 15.98 -26.85 12.21
C SER A 141 15.19 -27.52 11.08
N SER A 142 13.88 -27.26 10.99
CA SER A 142 13.05 -27.79 9.91
C SER A 142 13.32 -26.99 8.63
N ASN A 143 13.51 -27.68 7.51
CA ASN A 143 13.67 -27.03 6.19
C ASN A 143 12.31 -26.51 5.65
N GLN A 144 11.44 -26.00 6.51
CA GLN A 144 10.16 -25.40 6.16
C GLN A 144 10.21 -23.88 6.40
N PRO A 145 9.47 -23.07 5.63
CA PRO A 145 9.30 -21.65 5.95
C PRO A 145 8.70 -21.47 7.34
N THR A 146 9.36 -20.68 8.17
CA THR A 146 8.96 -20.36 9.55
C THR A 146 9.11 -18.86 9.79
N LEU A 147 8.50 -18.36 10.87
CA LEU A 147 8.74 -16.98 11.36
C LEU A 147 10.19 -16.82 11.82
N GLY A 148 10.64 -15.56 11.95
CA GLY A 148 11.97 -15.23 12.46
C GLY A 148 12.05 -15.46 13.96
N TRP A 149 12.10 -16.71 14.41
CA TRP A 149 12.17 -17.00 15.85
C TRP A 149 13.53 -16.60 16.45
N GLY A 150 13.53 -15.61 17.35
CA GLY A 150 14.70 -15.18 18.11
C GLY A 150 14.61 -15.60 19.56
N ILE A 151 15.39 -16.59 20.00
CA ILE A 151 15.48 -16.96 21.42
C ILE A 151 16.41 -15.97 22.12
N LEU A 152 15.89 -15.20 23.08
CA LEU A 152 16.65 -14.22 23.85
C LEU A 152 16.65 -14.57 25.35
N PRO A 153 17.77 -14.36 26.07
CA PRO A 153 17.83 -14.62 27.50
C PRO A 153 17.11 -13.52 28.30
N ALA A 154 16.44 -13.90 29.40
CA ALA A 154 15.76 -12.96 30.30
C ALA A 154 16.63 -11.77 30.76
N SER A 155 17.95 -11.97 30.85
CA SER A 155 18.92 -10.95 31.27
C SER A 155 18.98 -9.74 30.35
N GLU A 156 18.65 -9.86 29.06
CA GLU A 156 18.60 -8.71 28.13
C GLU A 156 17.45 -7.74 28.48
N PHE A 157 16.40 -8.26 29.13
CA PHE A 157 15.22 -7.52 29.57
C PHE A 157 15.22 -7.28 31.09
N ASN A 158 16.39 -7.35 31.73
CA ASN A 158 16.57 -7.27 33.20
C ASN A 158 15.65 -8.24 34.00
N ASN A 159 15.22 -9.34 33.38
CA ASN A 159 14.25 -10.30 33.92
C ASN A 159 12.84 -9.73 34.18
N ASP A 160 12.47 -8.63 33.51
CA ASP A 160 11.16 -7.98 33.62
C ASP A 160 10.34 -8.16 32.33
N PRO A 161 9.19 -8.88 32.36
CA PRO A 161 8.29 -9.00 31.22
C PRO A 161 7.82 -7.65 30.64
N MET A 162 7.80 -6.56 31.43
CA MET A 162 7.43 -5.23 30.92
C MET A 162 8.45 -4.67 29.93
N GLN A 163 9.74 -5.01 30.08
CA GLN A 163 10.77 -4.58 29.12
C GLN A 163 10.67 -5.33 27.79
N VAL A 164 10.16 -6.57 27.80
CA VAL A 164 9.81 -7.27 26.55
C VAL A 164 8.65 -6.56 25.84
N ARG A 165 7.66 -6.04 26.58
CA ARG A 165 6.57 -5.25 26.01
C ARG A 165 7.05 -3.93 25.43
N GLU A 166 8.00 -3.26 26.09
CA GLU A 166 8.62 -2.04 25.57
C GLU A 166 9.36 -2.32 24.24
N ALA A 167 10.13 -3.41 24.14
CA ALA A 167 10.79 -3.79 22.89
C ALA A 167 9.81 -4.10 21.73
N ILE A 168 8.67 -4.74 22.03
CA ILE A 168 7.59 -4.92 21.03
C ILE A 168 6.90 -3.60 20.68
N TYR A 169 6.76 -2.69 21.64
CA TYR A 169 6.25 -1.35 21.38
C TYR A 169 7.16 -0.59 20.41
N GLU A 170 8.47 -0.52 20.71
CA GLU A 170 9.54 0.14 19.93
C GLU A 170 9.89 -0.56 18.60
N TRP A 171 9.14 -1.59 18.21
CA TRP A 171 9.25 -2.34 16.95
C TRP A 171 10.51 -3.21 16.76
N ASP A 172 11.28 -3.48 17.81
CA ASP A 172 12.46 -4.38 17.76
C ASP A 172 12.11 -5.79 17.25
N ALA A 173 10.89 -6.26 17.53
CA ALA A 173 10.27 -7.43 16.93
C ALA A 173 8.77 -7.18 16.67
N TRP A 174 8.15 -8.07 15.89
CA TRP A 174 6.71 -7.98 15.57
C TRP A 174 5.82 -8.54 16.70
N ALA A 175 6.31 -9.56 17.41
CA ALA A 175 5.66 -10.13 18.57
C ALA A 175 6.68 -10.77 19.53
N ALA A 176 6.27 -11.06 20.76
CA ALA A 176 7.06 -11.84 21.71
C ALA A 176 6.22 -12.92 22.40
N ILE A 177 6.85 -14.06 22.66
CA ILE A 177 6.37 -15.10 23.56
C ILE A 177 7.26 -15.06 24.81
N VAL A 178 6.70 -14.70 25.96
CA VAL A 178 7.41 -14.69 27.24
C VAL A 178 6.96 -15.89 28.06
N ILE A 179 7.90 -16.73 28.47
CA ILE A 179 7.65 -17.74 29.50
C ILE A 179 7.86 -17.05 30.85
N ASN A 180 6.82 -17.00 31.69
CA ASN A 180 6.86 -16.21 32.93
C ASN A 180 7.84 -16.82 33.95
N PRO A 181 8.45 -16.00 34.84
CA PRO A 181 9.50 -16.47 35.76
C PRO A 181 9.14 -17.66 36.65
N ASN A 182 7.84 -17.83 36.91
CA ASN A 182 7.29 -18.83 37.81
C ASN A 182 6.49 -19.93 37.11
N ALA A 183 6.56 -20.06 35.78
CA ALA A 183 5.75 -21.00 35.00
C ALA A 183 5.85 -22.45 35.51
N SER A 184 7.06 -23.00 35.62
CA SER A 184 7.28 -24.32 36.20
C SER A 184 6.99 -24.35 37.71
N ALA A 185 7.42 -23.33 38.45
CA ALA A 185 7.31 -23.29 39.90
C ALA A 185 5.84 -23.30 40.38
N LEU A 186 4.94 -22.59 39.69
CA LEU A 186 3.51 -22.59 39.98
C LEU A 186 2.87 -23.94 39.64
N LEU A 187 3.27 -24.62 38.55
CA LEU A 187 2.79 -25.97 38.23
C LEU A 187 3.15 -26.99 39.32
N TYR A 188 4.42 -27.01 39.74
CA TYR A 188 4.86 -27.85 40.86
C TYR A 188 4.08 -27.53 42.14
N THR A 189 3.91 -26.25 42.46
CA THR A 189 3.19 -25.82 43.67
C THR A 189 1.70 -26.18 43.60
N ALA A 190 1.06 -26.05 42.44
CA ALA A 190 -0.36 -26.32 42.24
C ALA A 190 -0.70 -27.80 42.52
N ILE A 191 0.09 -28.72 41.98
CA ILE A 191 -0.06 -30.17 42.23
C ILE A 191 0.42 -30.56 43.64
N ALA A 192 1.47 -29.92 44.17
CA ALA A 192 1.97 -30.23 45.51
C ALA A 192 0.99 -29.81 46.63
N SER A 193 0.25 -28.71 46.45
CA SER A 193 -0.67 -28.15 47.46
C SER A 193 -2.16 -28.37 47.17
N GLY A 194 -2.54 -28.78 45.96
CA GLY A 194 -3.94 -28.84 45.55
C GLY A 194 -4.57 -27.47 45.33
N ASN A 195 -3.79 -26.47 44.89
CA ASN A 195 -4.26 -25.09 44.67
C ASN A 195 -5.20 -24.98 43.47
N SER A 196 -6.51 -25.03 43.73
CA SER A 196 -7.56 -24.89 42.71
C SER A 196 -7.64 -23.49 42.09
N SER A 197 -6.96 -22.48 42.64
CA SER A 197 -6.81 -21.13 42.06
C SER A 197 -5.62 -21.01 41.10
N TYR A 198 -4.97 -22.11 40.73
CA TYR A 198 -3.98 -22.09 39.64
C TYR A 198 -4.65 -21.75 38.29
N ASP A 199 -4.07 -20.78 37.58
CA ASP A 199 -4.51 -20.31 36.27
C ASP A 199 -3.43 -20.62 35.21
N PRO A 200 -3.70 -21.50 34.23
CA PRO A 200 -2.79 -21.80 33.13
C PRO A 200 -2.36 -20.58 32.31
N LEU A 201 -3.22 -19.55 32.16
CA LEU A 201 -2.91 -18.32 31.39
C LEU A 201 -1.77 -17.50 32.02
N GLY A 202 -1.49 -17.73 33.31
CA GLY A 202 -0.36 -17.14 34.03
C GLY A 202 1.00 -17.76 33.68
N ALA A 203 1.06 -18.83 32.88
CA ALA A 203 2.32 -19.50 32.55
C ALA A 203 3.12 -18.79 31.44
N CYS A 204 2.47 -18.37 30.36
CA CYS A 204 3.11 -17.72 29.21
C CYS A 204 2.32 -16.48 28.76
N GLN A 205 2.99 -15.55 28.07
CA GLN A 205 2.40 -14.37 27.47
C GLN A 205 2.70 -14.32 25.97
N LEU A 206 1.70 -13.99 25.14
CA LEU A 206 1.89 -13.54 23.75
C LEU A 206 1.68 -12.03 23.70
N ILE A 207 2.69 -11.27 23.29
CA ILE A 207 2.69 -9.80 23.22
C ILE A 207 2.81 -9.38 21.75
N TYR A 208 1.94 -8.49 21.28
CA TYR A 208 1.92 -8.04 19.88
C TYR A 208 1.23 -6.68 19.70
N GLN A 209 1.22 -6.17 18.47
CA GLN A 209 0.51 -4.96 18.04
C GLN A 209 -0.15 -5.22 16.68
N ASP A 210 -1.42 -5.59 16.63
CA ASP A 210 -2.10 -5.79 15.33
C ASP A 210 -2.33 -4.46 14.58
N ALA A 211 -2.33 -3.31 15.28
CA ALA A 211 -2.38 -2.01 14.63
C ALA A 211 -1.11 -1.63 13.84
N ARG A 212 0.03 -2.31 14.05
CA ARG A 212 1.26 -2.12 13.26
C ARG A 212 1.02 -2.47 11.79
N ASP A 213 0.46 -3.66 11.55
CA ASP A 213 -0.09 -4.07 10.27
C ASP A 213 -1.08 -5.23 10.47
N ASP A 214 -2.37 -4.95 10.25
CA ASP A 214 -3.47 -5.87 10.48
C ASP A 214 -3.45 -7.05 9.49
N THR A 215 -3.07 -6.79 8.24
CA THR A 215 -3.00 -7.82 7.19
C THR A 215 -1.87 -8.81 7.48
N ASN A 216 -0.66 -8.33 7.77
CA ASN A 216 0.45 -9.20 8.18
C ASN A 216 0.10 -10.01 9.44
N TRP A 217 -0.53 -9.38 10.44
CA TRP A 217 -0.86 -10.06 11.68
C TRP A 217 -1.85 -11.21 11.45
N PHE A 218 -3.01 -10.93 10.85
CA PHE A 218 -4.08 -11.93 10.71
C PHE A 218 -3.82 -12.97 9.61
N ASP A 219 -3.24 -12.58 8.46
CA ASP A 219 -3.08 -13.51 7.33
C ASP A 219 -1.77 -14.32 7.39
N LEU A 220 -0.70 -13.80 8.03
CA LEU A 220 0.63 -14.43 8.03
C LEU A 220 1.09 -14.89 9.42
N MET A 221 1.05 -14.01 10.43
CA MET A 221 1.69 -14.29 11.73
C MET A 221 0.82 -15.15 12.65
N LEU A 222 -0.43 -14.73 12.90
CA LEU A 222 -1.33 -15.34 13.86
C LEU A 222 -1.58 -16.84 13.60
N PRO A 223 -1.76 -17.33 12.35
CA PRO A 223 -1.93 -18.76 12.09
C PRO A 223 -0.71 -19.59 12.49
N ILE A 224 0.50 -19.07 12.25
CA ILE A 224 1.77 -19.74 12.59
C ILE A 224 1.99 -19.73 14.11
N ILE A 225 1.77 -18.58 14.75
CA ILE A 225 1.92 -18.43 16.21
C ILE A 225 0.88 -19.29 16.95
N SER A 226 -0.38 -19.31 16.51
CA SER A 226 -1.44 -20.14 17.12
C SER A 226 -1.13 -21.63 17.03
N SER A 227 -0.60 -22.08 15.88
CA SER A 227 -0.10 -23.45 15.70
C SER A 227 1.07 -23.76 16.65
N PHE A 228 2.04 -22.85 16.75
CA PHE A 228 3.17 -22.97 17.68
C PHE A 228 2.71 -23.04 19.15
N MET A 229 1.81 -22.17 19.60
CA MET A 229 1.27 -22.18 20.97
C MET A 229 0.55 -23.50 21.29
N THR A 230 -0.24 -24.00 20.34
CA THR A 230 -0.93 -25.30 20.45
C THR A 230 0.06 -26.46 20.57
N GLU A 231 1.13 -26.46 19.77
CA GLU A 231 2.18 -27.48 19.82
C GLU A 231 3.01 -27.38 21.12
N ALA A 232 3.36 -26.17 21.54
CA ALA A 232 4.05 -25.87 22.80
C ALA A 232 3.28 -26.40 24.02
N GLN A 233 1.98 -26.07 24.11
CA GLN A 233 1.07 -26.59 25.12
C GLN A 233 0.99 -28.12 25.08
N SER A 234 0.94 -28.73 23.89
CA SER A 234 0.95 -30.19 23.74
C SER A 234 2.26 -30.83 24.23
N MET A 235 3.41 -30.23 23.95
CA MET A 235 4.73 -30.73 24.37
C MET A 235 4.92 -30.59 25.89
N VAL A 236 4.63 -29.40 26.44
CA VAL A 236 4.70 -29.13 27.88
C VAL A 236 3.73 -30.02 28.64
N GLY A 237 2.48 -30.14 28.20
CA GLY A 237 1.47 -31.01 28.82
C GLY A 237 1.87 -32.49 28.82
N LYS A 238 2.45 -33.01 27.72
CA LYS A 238 2.97 -34.40 27.66
C LYS A 238 4.11 -34.63 28.64
N GLN A 239 5.10 -33.73 28.68
CA GLN A 239 6.24 -33.85 29.58
C GLN A 239 5.82 -33.70 31.04
N TRP A 240 4.91 -32.76 31.32
CA TRP A 240 4.34 -32.53 32.66
C TRP A 240 3.55 -33.74 33.15
N ALA A 241 2.63 -34.27 32.35
CA ALA A 241 1.86 -35.46 32.70
C ALA A 241 2.77 -36.66 33.01
N GLN A 242 3.88 -36.84 32.28
CA GLN A 242 4.87 -37.88 32.60
C GLN A 242 5.54 -37.65 33.96
N MET A 243 5.97 -36.43 34.27
CA MET A 243 6.61 -36.10 35.56
C MET A 243 5.62 -36.23 36.74
N VAL A 244 4.37 -35.79 36.57
CA VAL A 244 3.34 -35.92 37.60
C VAL A 244 2.95 -37.39 37.82
N LEU A 245 2.80 -38.18 36.76
CA LEU A 245 2.47 -39.62 36.86
C LEU A 245 3.60 -40.44 37.50
N GLN A 246 4.87 -40.08 37.28
CA GLN A 246 6.00 -40.71 37.99
C GLN A 246 5.93 -40.47 39.51
N ASN A 247 5.44 -39.30 39.93
CA ASN A 247 5.26 -38.94 41.34
C ASN A 247 3.89 -39.35 41.92
N ALA A 248 2.97 -39.89 41.12
CA ALA A 248 1.60 -40.23 41.50
C ALA A 248 1.48 -41.43 42.46
N SER A 249 2.59 -42.10 42.82
CA SER A 249 2.59 -43.15 43.86
C SER A 249 2.27 -42.63 45.27
N ASN A 250 2.29 -41.31 45.49
CA ASN A 250 1.87 -40.69 46.75
C ASN A 250 0.35 -40.38 46.73
N PRO A 251 -0.47 -40.97 47.62
CA PRO A 251 -1.92 -40.73 47.67
C PRO A 251 -2.33 -39.26 47.82
N SER A 252 -1.52 -38.44 48.51
CA SER A 252 -1.79 -37.00 48.65
C SER A 252 -1.64 -36.26 47.32
N VAL A 253 -0.64 -36.62 46.51
CA VAL A 253 -0.43 -36.02 45.17
C VAL A 253 -1.59 -36.42 44.24
N LEU A 254 -2.06 -37.67 44.32
CA LEU A 254 -3.23 -38.13 43.55
C LEU A 254 -4.51 -37.38 43.92
N SER A 255 -4.74 -37.12 45.22
CA SER A 255 -5.88 -36.29 45.66
C SER A 255 -5.74 -34.84 45.20
N ASN A 256 -4.53 -34.28 45.22
CA ASN A 256 -4.30 -32.90 44.80
C ASN A 256 -4.47 -32.70 43.29
N MET A 257 -4.07 -33.68 42.46
CA MET A 257 -4.37 -33.69 41.02
C MET A 257 -5.88 -33.62 40.75
N GLN A 258 -6.70 -34.34 41.53
CA GLN A 258 -8.16 -34.30 41.39
C GLN A 258 -8.75 -32.93 41.77
N ASN A 259 -8.11 -32.21 42.69
CA ASN A 259 -8.50 -30.86 43.11
C ASN A 259 -8.06 -29.76 42.11
N VAL A 260 -7.08 -30.03 41.23
CA VAL A 260 -6.52 -29.05 40.28
C VAL A 260 -6.39 -29.65 38.87
N PRO A 261 -7.50 -30.07 38.23
CA PRO A 261 -7.46 -30.68 36.91
C PRO A 261 -6.83 -29.79 35.84
N GLN A 262 -6.99 -28.46 35.95
CA GLN A 262 -6.44 -27.50 34.99
C GLN A 262 -4.90 -27.44 35.01
N ALA A 263 -4.28 -27.73 36.15
CA ALA A 263 -2.82 -27.87 36.25
C ALA A 263 -2.30 -29.17 35.62
N VAL A 264 -3.18 -30.13 35.27
CA VAL A 264 -2.81 -31.36 34.55
C VAL A 264 -3.07 -31.19 33.05
N ASN A 265 -4.19 -30.59 32.67
CA ASN A 265 -4.58 -30.29 31.28
C ASN A 265 -5.44 -29.02 31.27
N PRO A 266 -5.04 -27.92 30.61
CA PRO A 266 -3.93 -27.79 29.65
C PRO A 266 -2.53 -27.72 30.27
N ALA A 267 -2.42 -27.64 31.61
CA ALA A 267 -1.21 -27.30 32.36
C ALA A 267 -0.74 -25.85 32.11
N ILE A 268 -0.35 -25.49 30.89
CA ILE A 268 -0.02 -24.11 30.52
C ILE A 268 -0.98 -23.56 29.47
N GLU A 269 -1.10 -22.24 29.44
CA GLU A 269 -1.81 -21.50 28.39
C GLU A 269 -1.09 -20.16 28.17
N PHE A 270 -1.47 -19.42 27.13
CA PHE A 270 -0.85 -18.17 26.72
C PHE A 270 -1.83 -17.01 26.93
N SER A 271 -1.48 -16.06 27.80
CA SER A 271 -2.21 -14.80 27.94
C SER A 271 -1.87 -13.85 26.79
N GLU A 272 -2.88 -13.34 26.09
CA GLU A 272 -2.70 -12.46 24.93
C GLU A 272 -2.72 -10.97 25.35
N TYR A 273 -1.66 -10.24 24.99
CA TYR A 273 -1.47 -8.82 25.27
C TYR A 273 -1.22 -8.05 23.98
N ASN A 274 -2.31 -7.68 23.29
CA ASN A 274 -2.28 -6.72 22.20
C ASN A 274 -2.07 -5.31 22.76
N LEU A 275 -0.86 -4.76 22.65
CA LEU A 275 -0.54 -3.44 23.22
C LEU A 275 -1.36 -2.33 22.53
N ARG A 276 -1.54 -2.45 21.21
CA ARG A 276 -2.21 -1.47 20.34
C ARG A 276 -3.18 -2.18 19.38
N PRO A 277 -4.47 -2.32 19.78
CA PRO A 277 -5.50 -2.99 18.98
C PRO A 277 -5.99 -2.14 17.82
N PHE A 278 -6.13 -2.75 16.64
CA PHE A 278 -6.74 -2.14 15.46
C PHE A 278 -8.26 -2.03 15.65
N PHE A 279 -8.70 -0.97 16.32
CA PHE A 279 -10.12 -0.70 16.55
C PHE A 279 -10.36 0.80 16.77
N PRO A 280 -11.39 1.44 16.17
CA PRO A 280 -12.49 0.83 15.41
C PRO A 280 -12.14 0.47 13.96
N TYR A 281 -12.81 -0.56 13.42
CA TYR A 281 -12.63 -0.97 12.02
C TYR A 281 -13.07 0.09 10.99
N THR A 282 -13.80 1.14 11.40
CA THR A 282 -14.05 2.33 10.57
C THR A 282 -12.78 3.10 10.24
N SER A 283 -11.67 2.84 10.93
CA SER A 283 -10.34 3.38 10.63
C SER A 283 -9.62 2.69 9.47
N ILE A 284 -10.06 1.51 8.99
CA ILE A 284 -9.41 0.80 7.86
C ILE A 284 -9.19 1.74 6.65
N PRO A 285 -10.18 2.50 6.15
CA PRO A 285 -9.98 3.39 5.01
C PRO A 285 -9.03 4.56 5.29
N ALA A 286 -8.84 4.96 6.55
CA ALA A 286 -7.99 6.09 6.94
C ALA A 286 -6.49 5.73 6.92
N VAL A 287 -6.15 4.44 6.99
CA VAL A 287 -4.75 3.95 7.08
C VAL A 287 -4.36 2.94 5.99
N SER A 288 -5.27 2.62 5.07
CA SER A 288 -5.05 1.66 3.99
C SER A 288 -5.55 2.19 2.64
N ILE A 289 -6.30 1.38 1.88
CA ILE A 289 -6.76 1.62 0.50
C ILE A 289 -7.46 2.98 0.32
N GLY A 290 -8.14 3.51 1.34
CA GLY A 290 -8.77 4.83 1.27
C GLY A 290 -7.77 6.00 1.11
N LEU A 291 -6.48 5.81 1.42
CA LEU A 291 -5.42 6.77 1.12
C LEU A 291 -5.12 6.88 -0.39
N ILE A 292 -5.56 5.92 -1.23
CA ILE A 292 -5.51 6.10 -2.70
C ILE A 292 -6.40 7.29 -3.12
N TYR A 293 -7.51 7.55 -2.42
CA TYR A 293 -8.36 8.71 -2.73
C TYR A 293 -7.64 10.03 -2.56
N LEU A 294 -6.64 10.12 -1.67
CA LEU A 294 -5.79 11.30 -1.51
C LEU A 294 -4.99 11.57 -2.80
N ILE A 295 -4.45 10.53 -3.45
CA ILE A 295 -3.80 10.64 -4.77
C ILE A 295 -4.82 11.06 -5.84
N ILE A 296 -6.00 10.40 -5.87
CA ILE A 296 -7.02 10.62 -6.90
C ILE A 296 -7.60 12.04 -6.83
N ILE A 297 -7.91 12.55 -5.63
CA ILE A 297 -8.41 13.91 -5.40
C ILE A 297 -7.37 14.94 -5.85
N SER A 298 -6.12 14.77 -5.44
CA SER A 298 -5.01 15.66 -5.81
C SER A 298 -4.68 15.60 -7.31
N PHE A 299 -4.90 14.46 -7.96
CA PHE A 299 -4.78 14.35 -9.42
C PHE A 299 -5.89 15.12 -10.14
N PHE A 300 -7.16 14.88 -9.78
CA PHE A 300 -8.28 15.51 -10.48
C PHE A 300 -8.40 17.01 -10.24
N SER A 301 -7.86 17.54 -9.12
CA SER A 301 -7.85 18.98 -8.84
C SER A 301 -7.21 19.78 -9.98
N PHE A 302 -6.12 19.29 -10.58
CA PHE A 302 -5.47 19.92 -11.73
C PHE A 302 -6.47 20.16 -12.87
N SER A 303 -7.21 19.12 -13.25
CA SER A 303 -8.20 19.19 -14.34
C SER A 303 -9.37 20.13 -14.02
N PHE A 304 -9.79 20.20 -12.75
CA PHE A 304 -10.84 21.12 -12.30
C PHE A 304 -10.39 22.59 -12.23
N TYR A 305 -9.14 22.86 -11.83
CA TYR A 305 -8.61 24.23 -11.72
C TYR A 305 -8.00 24.77 -13.03
N MET A 306 -7.61 23.91 -13.97
CA MET A 306 -7.07 24.31 -15.28
C MET A 306 -7.94 25.33 -16.04
N PRO A 307 -9.28 25.17 -16.18
CA PRO A 307 -10.13 26.17 -16.79
C PRO A 307 -10.08 27.55 -16.11
N ILE A 308 -9.94 27.58 -14.78
CA ILE A 308 -9.84 28.81 -13.98
C ILE A 308 -8.49 29.49 -14.24
N HIS A 309 -7.39 28.74 -14.28
CA HIS A 309 -6.08 29.28 -14.64
C HIS A 309 -6.02 29.80 -16.07
N MET A 310 -6.72 29.15 -17.01
CA MET A 310 -6.74 29.55 -18.42
C MET A 310 -7.45 30.88 -18.68
N GLN A 311 -8.34 31.35 -17.80
CA GLN A 311 -8.95 32.69 -17.92
C GLN A 311 -7.86 33.79 -17.94
N TYR A 312 -6.82 33.65 -17.11
CA TYR A 312 -5.69 34.58 -17.06
C TYR A 312 -4.77 34.53 -18.30
N VAL A 313 -4.91 33.53 -19.16
CA VAL A 313 -4.06 33.26 -20.33
C VAL A 313 -4.77 33.54 -21.65
N THR A 314 -6.05 33.18 -21.75
CA THR A 314 -6.89 33.35 -22.95
C THR A 314 -7.87 34.49 -22.71
N PRO A 315 -7.48 35.76 -23.00
CA PRO A 315 -8.27 36.92 -22.66
C PRO A 315 -9.54 37.01 -23.51
N THR A 316 -10.70 36.97 -22.86
CA THR A 316 -11.98 37.37 -23.48
C THR A 316 -12.32 38.83 -23.20
N ASN A 317 -12.08 39.32 -21.98
CA ASN A 317 -12.50 40.66 -21.51
C ASN A 317 -11.44 41.44 -20.67
N HIS A 318 -10.20 40.96 -20.53
CA HIS A 318 -9.15 41.61 -19.74
C HIS A 318 -7.76 41.35 -20.36
N PRO A 319 -6.70 42.13 -20.06
CA PRO A 319 -5.34 41.80 -20.53
C PRO A 319 -4.81 40.50 -19.91
N PRO A 320 -3.94 39.74 -20.61
CA PRO A 320 -3.36 38.51 -20.08
C PRO A 320 -2.34 38.76 -18.95
N LEU A 321 -2.26 37.83 -18.00
CA LEU A 321 -1.38 37.94 -16.83
C LEU A 321 0.10 37.71 -17.20
N LYS A 322 1.03 38.40 -16.52
CA LYS A 322 2.48 38.14 -16.70
C LYS A 322 2.81 36.70 -16.30
N PHE A 323 3.53 35.99 -17.16
CA PHE A 323 3.79 34.56 -16.96
C PHE A 323 4.45 34.18 -15.62
N PRO A 324 5.44 34.91 -15.06
CA PRO A 324 5.95 34.61 -13.72
C PRO A 324 4.91 34.77 -12.61
N GLN A 325 4.00 35.75 -12.75
CA GLN A 325 2.89 35.94 -11.80
C GLN A 325 1.84 34.83 -11.95
N LEU A 326 1.64 34.28 -13.15
CA LEU A 326 0.80 33.10 -13.37
C LEU A 326 1.38 31.86 -12.69
N ILE A 327 2.70 31.64 -12.71
CA ILE A 327 3.35 30.52 -12.00
C ILE A 327 3.09 30.64 -10.49
N VAL A 328 3.35 31.81 -9.90
CA VAL A 328 3.11 32.07 -8.47
C VAL A 328 1.63 31.90 -8.12
N TRP A 329 0.72 32.45 -8.94
CA TRP A 329 -0.73 32.26 -8.78
C TRP A 329 -1.12 30.79 -8.76
N ARG A 330 -0.65 30.01 -9.74
CA ARG A 330 -0.96 28.58 -9.82
C ARG A 330 -0.43 27.81 -8.62
N TRP A 331 0.82 28.02 -8.22
CA TRP A 331 1.39 27.34 -7.04
C TRP A 331 0.62 27.72 -5.76
N CYS A 332 0.37 29.01 -5.51
CA CYS A 332 -0.43 29.44 -4.35
C CYS A 332 -1.84 28.86 -4.36
N ALA A 333 -2.49 28.80 -5.52
CA ALA A 333 -3.83 28.22 -5.68
C ALA A 333 -3.83 26.70 -5.42
N THR A 334 -2.87 25.95 -5.97
CA THR A 334 -2.71 24.51 -5.74
C THR A 334 -2.49 24.20 -4.25
N ILE A 335 -1.56 24.89 -3.59
CA ILE A 335 -1.30 24.69 -2.15
C ILE A 335 -2.52 25.06 -1.30
N SER A 336 -3.22 26.16 -1.61
CA SER A 336 -4.45 26.56 -0.92
C SER A 336 -5.59 25.56 -1.12
N ALA A 337 -5.71 25.00 -2.34
CA ALA A 337 -6.69 23.96 -2.63
C ALA A 337 -6.38 22.67 -1.87
N TYR A 338 -5.12 22.22 -1.85
CA TYR A 338 -4.72 21.02 -1.09
C TYR A 338 -4.96 21.18 0.40
N PHE A 339 -4.74 22.37 0.97
CA PHE A 339 -5.04 22.64 2.38
C PHE A 339 -6.53 22.46 2.72
N MET A 340 -7.43 22.91 1.84
CA MET A 340 -8.89 22.78 2.03
C MET A 340 -9.40 21.37 1.67
N LEU A 341 -8.85 20.74 0.63
CA LEU A 341 -9.21 19.39 0.21
C LEU A 341 -8.73 18.33 1.21
N SER A 342 -7.53 18.48 1.79
CA SER A 342 -7.04 17.61 2.86
C SER A 342 -7.84 17.77 4.14
N LEU A 343 -8.34 18.98 4.43
CA LEU A 343 -9.24 19.22 5.57
C LEU A 343 -10.58 18.50 5.35
N ALA A 344 -11.19 18.66 4.17
CA ALA A 344 -12.43 17.97 3.82
C ALA A 344 -12.27 16.45 3.83
N TYR A 345 -11.15 15.93 3.34
CA TYR A 345 -10.80 14.51 3.41
C TYR A 345 -10.67 14.03 4.86
N SER A 346 -9.94 14.76 5.70
CA SER A 346 -9.72 14.42 7.12
C SER A 346 -11.03 14.49 7.93
N PHE A 347 -11.95 15.39 7.57
CA PHE A 347 -13.29 15.44 8.17
C PHE A 347 -14.14 14.20 7.88
N VAL A 348 -13.87 13.41 6.82
CA VAL A 348 -14.56 12.14 6.60
C VAL A 348 -14.27 11.19 7.76
N SER A 349 -12.99 11.02 8.12
CA SER A 349 -12.56 10.20 9.26
C SER A 349 -13.23 10.65 10.58
N LEU A 350 -13.32 11.97 10.81
CA LEU A 350 -13.96 12.55 11.98
C LEU A 350 -15.50 12.32 11.98
N ALA A 351 -16.15 12.46 10.82
CA ALA A 351 -17.60 12.27 10.67
C ALA A 351 -18.03 10.81 10.87
N PHE A 352 -17.17 9.85 10.51
CA PHE A 352 -17.35 8.42 10.81
C PHE A 352 -16.87 8.02 12.22
N GLN A 353 -16.77 9.00 13.13
CA GLN A 353 -16.58 8.79 14.57
C GLN A 353 -15.28 8.06 14.96
N ILE A 354 -14.23 8.15 14.14
CA ILE A 354 -12.87 7.77 14.58
C ILE A 354 -12.47 8.71 15.72
N ASN A 355 -11.87 8.16 16.78
CA ASN A 355 -11.47 8.97 17.93
C ASN A 355 -10.20 9.77 17.60
N PHE A 356 -10.26 11.08 17.85
CA PHE A 356 -9.17 12.04 17.64
C PHE A 356 -8.93 12.95 18.87
N SER A 357 -9.46 12.59 20.05
CA SER A 357 -9.44 13.50 21.21
C SER A 357 -9.46 12.81 22.57
N ASN A 358 -10.25 11.76 22.74
CA ASN A 358 -10.38 11.09 24.03
C ASN A 358 -9.20 10.13 24.18
N THR A 359 -8.34 10.32 25.18
CA THR A 359 -7.25 9.37 25.44
C THR A 359 -7.80 8.17 26.21
N ASN A 360 -7.24 6.98 25.98
CA ASN A 360 -7.56 5.79 26.76
C ASN A 360 -7.16 6.01 28.24
N SER A 361 -7.86 5.38 29.18
CA SER A 361 -7.52 5.41 30.60
C SER A 361 -6.16 4.78 30.89
N ILE A 362 -5.70 3.88 30.02
CA ILE A 362 -4.34 3.34 29.98
C ILE A 362 -3.48 4.19 29.04
N THR A 363 -2.53 4.93 29.61
CA THR A 363 -1.57 5.79 28.86
C THR A 363 -0.17 5.17 28.73
N SER A 364 0.06 3.98 29.29
CA SER A 364 1.36 3.32 29.21
C SER A 364 1.52 2.53 27.91
N HIS A 365 2.67 2.67 27.25
CA HIS A 365 2.98 1.96 26.01
C HIS A 365 3.17 0.44 26.21
N THR A 366 3.59 0.01 27.41
CA THR A 366 3.72 -1.41 27.80
C THR A 366 2.41 -2.07 28.25
N GLN A 367 1.29 -1.34 28.27
CA GLN A 367 0.00 -1.85 28.70
C GLN A 367 -0.98 -1.99 27.53
N VAL A 368 -1.87 -2.98 27.64
CA VAL A 368 -2.92 -3.25 26.65
C VAL A 368 -3.93 -2.11 26.66
N THR A 369 -4.20 -1.56 25.49
CA THR A 369 -5.22 -0.52 25.32
C THR A 369 -6.62 -1.10 25.51
N ILE A 370 -7.49 -0.42 26.26
CA ILE A 370 -8.87 -0.87 26.47
C ILE A 370 -9.72 -0.58 25.22
N GLN A 371 -9.99 -1.62 24.43
CA GLN A 371 -10.73 -1.53 23.16
C GLN A 371 -12.12 -0.87 23.29
N SER A 372 -12.81 -1.04 24.43
CA SER A 372 -14.14 -0.44 24.66
C SER A 372 -14.12 1.09 24.79
N GLU A 373 -12.96 1.71 24.96
CA GLU A 373 -12.78 3.16 24.99
C GLU A 373 -12.40 3.73 23.60
N GLY A 374 -12.21 2.88 22.58
CA GLY A 374 -11.81 3.25 21.22
C GLY A 374 -10.30 3.20 20.97
N ASN A 375 -9.85 3.73 19.82
CA ASN A 375 -8.43 3.78 19.47
C ASN A 375 -7.63 4.69 20.44
N PRO A 376 -6.38 4.33 20.79
CA PRO A 376 -5.49 5.18 21.57
C PRO A 376 -4.92 6.28 20.68
N VAL A 377 -5.11 7.54 21.06
CA VAL A 377 -4.70 8.70 20.25
C VAL A 377 -3.35 9.26 20.71
N ALA A 378 -2.37 9.34 19.80
CA ALA A 378 -0.98 9.70 20.14
C ALA A 378 -0.79 11.14 20.67
N PHE A 379 -1.72 12.06 20.34
CA PHE A 379 -1.57 13.49 20.64
C PHE A 379 -2.76 14.08 21.42
N GLY A 380 -3.60 13.24 22.04
CA GLY A 380 -4.84 13.69 22.71
C GLY A 380 -5.69 14.56 21.77
N HIS A 381 -6.07 15.77 22.21
CA HIS A 381 -6.81 16.74 21.40
C HIS A 381 -6.06 17.26 20.15
N GLY A 382 -4.73 17.14 20.09
CA GLY A 382 -3.94 17.56 18.94
C GLY A 382 -4.02 16.59 17.74
N THR A 383 -4.51 15.36 17.96
CA THR A 383 -4.43 14.25 17.01
C THR A 383 -5.09 14.54 15.67
N PHE A 384 -6.27 15.18 15.67
CA PHE A 384 -6.93 15.60 14.42
C PHE A 384 -6.08 16.58 13.60
N LEU A 385 -5.41 17.54 14.25
CA LEU A 385 -4.60 18.54 13.58
C LEU A 385 -3.34 17.92 12.98
N VAL A 386 -2.69 16.99 13.68
CA VAL A 386 -1.53 16.26 13.16
C VAL A 386 -1.94 15.35 11.99
N TYR A 387 -3.06 14.63 12.10
CA TYR A 387 -3.61 13.81 11.02
C TYR A 387 -3.98 14.64 9.78
N TRP A 388 -4.61 15.80 9.96
CA TRP A 388 -4.89 16.71 8.84
C TRP A 388 -3.61 17.26 8.20
N MET A 389 -2.61 17.66 9.00
CA MET A 389 -1.32 18.12 8.45
C MET A 389 -0.59 17.00 7.70
N LEU A 390 -0.65 15.75 8.17
CA LEU A 390 -0.14 14.59 7.43
C LEU A 390 -0.82 14.48 6.06
N ASN A 391 -2.15 14.51 6.01
CA ASN A 391 -2.90 14.46 4.76
C ASN A 391 -2.59 15.66 3.84
N PHE A 392 -2.36 16.85 4.40
CA PHE A 392 -1.97 18.06 3.65
C PHE A 392 -0.59 17.91 2.99
N PHE A 393 0.45 17.53 3.75
CA PHE A 393 1.79 17.30 3.19
C PHE A 393 1.80 16.08 2.24
N GLY A 394 0.97 15.07 2.51
CA GLY A 394 0.69 13.97 1.60
C GLY A 394 0.15 14.44 0.25
N MET A 395 -0.87 15.32 0.25
CA MET A 395 -1.43 15.89 -0.98
C MET A 395 -0.40 16.74 -1.73
N ILE A 396 0.44 17.50 -1.03
CA ILE A 396 1.55 18.24 -1.66
C ILE A 396 2.54 17.28 -2.34
N ALA A 397 2.98 16.23 -1.65
CA ALA A 397 3.96 15.28 -2.15
C ALA A 397 3.45 14.49 -3.37
N LEU A 398 2.23 13.94 -3.27
CA LEU A 398 1.61 13.09 -4.30
C LEU A 398 0.99 13.91 -5.44
N GLY A 399 0.30 15.00 -5.11
CA GLY A 399 -0.44 15.86 -6.04
C GLY A 399 0.46 16.71 -6.93
N MET A 400 1.44 17.40 -6.35
CA MET A 400 2.32 18.24 -7.17
C MET A 400 3.23 17.43 -8.09
N ALA A 401 3.54 16.16 -7.76
CA ALA A 401 4.18 15.23 -8.69
C ALA A 401 3.28 15.00 -9.92
N CYS A 402 1.99 14.73 -9.71
CA CYS A 402 1.00 14.62 -10.78
C CYS A 402 0.87 15.92 -11.60
N GLU A 403 0.81 17.10 -10.97
CA GLU A 403 0.72 18.39 -11.69
C GLU A 403 1.98 18.69 -12.53
N ASN A 404 3.17 18.42 -11.98
CA ASN A 404 4.44 18.58 -12.69
C ASN A 404 4.50 17.69 -13.93
N VAL A 405 4.12 16.42 -13.79
CA VAL A 405 4.07 15.49 -14.94
C VAL A 405 2.92 15.85 -15.89
N ALA A 406 1.80 16.42 -15.43
CA ALA A 406 0.69 16.83 -16.30
C ALA A 406 1.13 17.92 -17.27
N MET A 407 1.88 18.90 -16.79
CA MET A 407 2.46 19.99 -17.58
C MET A 407 3.54 19.53 -18.57
N VAL A 408 4.24 18.43 -18.27
CA VAL A 408 5.32 17.90 -19.12
C VAL A 408 4.81 16.90 -20.15
N VAL A 409 3.99 15.93 -19.73
CA VAL A 409 3.53 14.79 -20.53
C VAL A 409 2.24 15.12 -21.26
N GLY A 410 1.24 15.65 -20.53
CA GLY A 410 -0.08 16.00 -21.05
C GLY A 410 -0.99 14.81 -21.37
N MET A 411 -2.03 15.03 -22.18
CA MET A 411 -3.11 14.06 -22.41
C MET A 411 -2.92 13.32 -23.74
N PRO A 412 -3.26 12.01 -23.84
CA PRO A 412 -3.86 11.16 -22.81
C PRO A 412 -2.84 10.48 -21.87
N TRP A 413 -1.54 10.61 -22.15
CA TRP A 413 -0.45 9.86 -21.53
C TRP A 413 -0.36 10.03 -20.00
N MET A 414 -0.80 11.16 -19.46
CA MET A 414 -0.98 11.37 -18.02
C MET A 414 -1.81 10.26 -17.35
N GLY A 415 -2.85 9.71 -18.02
CA GLY A 415 -3.61 8.59 -17.47
C GLY A 415 -2.75 7.35 -17.16
N LEU A 416 -1.70 7.11 -17.94
CA LEU A 416 -0.73 6.04 -17.69
C LEU A 416 0.20 6.37 -16.52
N PHE A 417 0.65 7.63 -16.43
CA PHE A 417 1.44 8.08 -15.28
C PHE A 417 0.66 7.92 -13.97
N LEU A 418 -0.62 8.29 -13.94
CA LEU A 418 -1.46 8.10 -12.76
C LEU A 418 -1.54 6.62 -12.35
N ILE A 419 -1.75 5.70 -13.30
CA ILE A 419 -1.78 4.25 -13.02
C ILE A 419 -0.44 3.78 -12.44
N PHE A 420 0.69 4.17 -13.05
CA PHE A 420 2.02 3.86 -12.55
C PHE A 420 2.26 4.43 -11.14
N TRP A 421 1.87 5.69 -10.91
CA TRP A 421 2.09 6.40 -9.65
C TRP A 421 1.27 5.81 -8.52
N VAL A 422 -0.01 5.48 -8.77
CA VAL A 422 -0.86 4.78 -7.80
C VAL A 422 -0.31 3.38 -7.52
N ILE A 423 -0.03 2.56 -8.55
CA ILE A 423 0.40 1.17 -8.34
C ILE A 423 1.75 1.10 -7.60
N THR A 424 2.74 1.93 -7.94
CA THR A 424 4.02 1.92 -7.24
C THR A 424 3.90 2.36 -5.79
N ASN A 425 3.16 3.43 -5.50
CA ASN A 425 2.88 3.83 -4.12
C ASN A 425 2.15 2.72 -3.34
N VAL A 426 1.05 2.20 -3.87
CA VAL A 426 0.24 1.16 -3.20
C VAL A 426 1.06 -0.10 -2.90
N SER A 427 1.88 -0.56 -3.84
CA SER A 427 2.69 -1.77 -3.72
C SER A 427 3.69 -1.74 -2.55
N THR A 428 4.06 -0.55 -2.07
CA THR A 428 5.03 -0.37 -0.98
C THR A 428 4.44 0.26 0.28
N SER A 429 3.14 0.53 0.32
CA SER A 429 2.52 1.26 1.44
C SER A 429 1.56 0.40 2.25
N PHE A 430 0.79 -0.49 1.62
CA PHE A 430 -0.14 -1.39 2.32
C PHE A 430 0.44 -2.77 2.61
N TYR A 431 1.67 -3.00 2.17
CA TYR A 431 2.38 -4.26 2.34
C TYR A 431 3.78 -3.98 2.86
N ASP A 432 4.17 -4.79 3.82
CA ASP A 432 5.43 -4.65 4.53
C ASP A 432 6.65 -4.91 3.61
N ILE A 433 7.57 -3.95 3.63
CA ILE A 433 8.80 -3.95 2.83
C ILE A 433 9.81 -4.96 3.39
N GLU A 434 9.72 -5.36 4.67
CA GLU A 434 10.59 -6.37 5.29
C GLU A 434 10.41 -7.75 4.61
N ILE A 435 9.16 -8.14 4.33
CA ILE A 435 8.81 -9.40 3.63
C ILE A 435 8.70 -9.27 2.11
N ALA A 436 8.79 -8.06 1.56
CA ALA A 436 8.87 -7.84 0.11
C ALA A 436 10.26 -8.24 -0.44
N PRO A 437 10.39 -8.56 -1.75
CA PRO A 437 11.70 -8.67 -2.39
C PRO A 437 12.49 -7.36 -2.23
N GLY A 438 13.81 -7.44 -2.01
CA GLY A 438 14.66 -6.26 -1.78
C GLY A 438 14.62 -5.18 -2.88
N PHE A 439 14.07 -5.49 -4.05
CA PHE A 439 13.68 -4.52 -5.07
C PHE A 439 12.76 -3.41 -4.54
N TYR A 440 11.79 -3.72 -3.67
CA TYR A 440 10.77 -2.77 -3.20
C TYR A 440 11.26 -1.77 -2.15
N ARG A 441 12.55 -1.80 -1.77
CA ARG A 441 13.15 -0.86 -0.82
C ARG A 441 13.13 0.61 -1.27
N TRP A 442 12.86 0.90 -2.55
CA TRP A 442 12.53 2.27 -2.98
C TRP A 442 11.25 2.81 -2.32
N GLY A 443 10.38 1.93 -1.84
CA GLY A 443 9.16 2.25 -1.11
C GLY A 443 9.34 3.15 0.11
N TYR A 444 10.46 3.01 0.84
CA TYR A 444 10.81 3.90 1.96
C TYR A 444 11.01 5.37 1.54
N ALA A 445 11.20 5.65 0.25
CA ALA A 445 11.25 7.00 -0.28
C ALA A 445 9.93 7.44 -0.93
N TRP A 446 8.93 6.57 -1.05
CA TRP A 446 7.66 6.89 -1.69
C TRP A 446 6.68 7.52 -0.68
N PRO A 447 5.99 8.61 -1.04
CA PRO A 447 5.23 9.40 -0.09
C PRO A 447 4.06 8.65 0.54
N LEU A 448 3.39 7.74 -0.17
CA LEU A 448 2.25 7.00 0.42
C LEU A 448 2.67 6.06 1.57
N HIS A 449 3.90 5.54 1.56
CA HIS A 449 4.40 4.65 2.61
C HIS A 449 4.48 5.40 3.94
N SER A 450 5.11 6.58 3.94
CA SER A 450 5.13 7.48 5.09
C SER A 450 3.75 7.99 5.52
N ILE A 451 2.78 8.13 4.60
CA ILE A 451 1.40 8.46 5.00
C ILE A 451 0.76 7.29 5.73
N VAL A 452 0.96 6.04 5.28
CA VAL A 452 0.43 4.85 5.98
C VAL A 452 1.07 4.71 7.35
N GLU A 453 2.40 4.64 7.46
CA GLU A 453 3.10 4.49 8.73
C GLU A 453 2.70 5.60 9.72
N ALA A 454 2.75 6.87 9.29
CA ALA A 454 2.35 7.99 10.14
C ALA A 454 0.86 7.96 10.53
N SER A 455 -0.04 7.58 9.62
CA SER A 455 -1.48 7.51 9.92
C SER A 455 -1.79 6.45 10.96
N ARG A 456 -1.13 5.27 10.88
CA ARG A 456 -1.21 4.22 11.90
C ARG A 456 -0.66 4.72 13.24
N SER A 457 0.53 5.35 13.27
CA SER A 457 1.11 5.90 14.50
C SER A 457 0.27 7.00 15.14
N ILE A 458 -0.35 7.89 14.37
CA ILE A 458 -1.21 8.97 14.90
C ILE A 458 -2.52 8.42 15.48
N LEU A 459 -3.16 7.47 14.79
CA LEU A 459 -4.47 6.95 15.15
C LEU A 459 -4.45 5.85 16.21
N PHE A 460 -3.36 5.09 16.31
CA PHE A 460 -3.24 3.94 17.20
C PHE A 460 -2.04 4.00 18.15
N ASP A 461 -1.43 5.18 18.34
CA ASP A 461 -0.35 5.40 19.32
C ASP A 461 0.75 4.33 19.26
N LEU A 462 1.26 4.09 18.06
CA LEU A 462 2.39 3.19 17.81
C LEU A 462 3.71 3.96 17.93
N HIS A 463 4.84 3.24 17.99
CA HIS A 463 6.18 3.82 17.97
C HIS A 463 6.34 4.92 16.90
N SER A 464 6.90 6.05 17.33
CA SER A 464 6.78 7.32 16.61
C SER A 464 7.94 7.54 15.64
N ARG A 465 7.73 7.18 14.38
CA ARG A 465 8.63 7.54 13.26
C ARG A 465 8.22 8.82 12.51
N LEU A 466 7.23 9.56 13.03
CA LEU A 466 6.60 10.72 12.41
C LEU A 466 7.57 11.81 11.91
N GLY A 467 8.69 12.03 12.61
CA GLY A 467 9.72 12.99 12.16
C GLY A 467 10.36 12.61 10.82
N LEU A 468 10.54 11.31 10.56
CA LEU A 468 11.02 10.79 9.29
C LEU A 468 9.94 10.92 8.20
N ASP A 469 8.69 10.57 8.54
CA ASP A 469 7.57 10.58 7.60
C ASP A 469 7.22 11.98 7.09
N PHE A 470 7.05 12.94 8.01
CA PHE A 470 6.91 14.35 7.62
C PHE A 470 8.15 14.86 6.87
N GLY A 471 9.35 14.39 7.23
CA GLY A 471 10.59 14.71 6.52
C GLY A 471 10.56 14.29 5.05
N ILE A 472 10.14 13.06 4.76
CA ILE A 472 10.02 12.50 3.40
C ILE A 472 8.95 13.27 2.59
N LEU A 473 7.79 13.54 3.18
CA LEU A 473 6.70 14.28 2.53
C LEU A 473 7.09 15.73 2.22
N ILE A 474 7.75 16.41 3.16
CA ILE A 474 8.26 17.78 2.96
C ILE A 474 9.37 17.80 1.90
N ALA A 475 10.26 16.79 1.87
CA ALA A 475 11.29 16.68 0.84
C ALA A 475 10.68 16.54 -0.57
N TRP A 476 9.67 15.68 -0.74
CA TRP A 476 8.91 15.59 -1.99
C TRP A 476 8.21 16.90 -2.35
N GLY A 477 7.57 17.56 -1.39
CA GLY A 477 6.92 18.85 -1.61
C GLY A 477 7.90 19.96 -2.03
N ALA A 478 9.10 19.98 -1.45
CA ALA A 478 10.17 20.92 -1.80
C ALA A 478 10.72 20.64 -3.22
N VAL A 479 11.03 19.38 -3.55
CA VAL A 479 11.47 18.98 -4.89
C VAL A 479 10.40 19.34 -5.93
N ASN A 480 9.14 18.97 -5.70
CA ASN A 480 8.05 19.30 -6.61
C ASN A 480 7.86 20.81 -6.77
N THR A 481 8.00 21.60 -5.70
CA THR A 481 7.95 23.07 -5.75
C THR A 481 9.09 23.65 -6.60
N LEU A 482 10.31 23.12 -6.49
CA LEU A 482 11.46 23.55 -7.30
C LEU A 482 11.29 23.22 -8.79
N PHE A 483 10.68 22.08 -9.12
CA PHE A 483 10.39 21.70 -10.51
C PHE A 483 9.17 22.43 -11.12
N PHE A 484 8.21 22.89 -10.31
CA PHE A 484 6.95 23.47 -10.78
C PHE A 484 7.10 24.65 -11.77
N PRO A 485 8.00 25.64 -11.56
CA PRO A 485 8.25 26.70 -12.54
C PRO A 485 8.80 26.14 -13.86
N PHE A 486 9.72 25.18 -13.81
CA PHE A 486 10.31 24.56 -15.02
C PHE A 486 9.24 23.82 -15.83
N CYS A 487 8.39 23.04 -15.18
CA CYS A 487 7.24 22.36 -15.81
C CYS A 487 6.27 23.37 -16.45
N CYS A 488 5.99 24.51 -15.79
CA CYS A 488 5.20 25.59 -16.39
C CYS A 488 5.85 26.16 -17.66
N TYR A 489 7.15 26.49 -17.63
CA TYR A 489 7.87 26.99 -18.81
C TYR A 489 7.88 25.97 -19.96
N PHE A 490 8.03 24.68 -19.66
CA PHE A 490 7.99 23.61 -20.65
C PHE A 490 6.60 23.48 -21.29
N MET A 491 5.52 23.50 -20.50
CA MET A 491 4.14 23.50 -21.00
C MET A 491 3.89 24.66 -21.96
N ARG A 492 4.31 25.88 -21.59
CA ARG A 492 4.22 27.06 -22.46
C ARG A 492 4.99 26.87 -23.77
N TRP A 493 6.19 26.29 -23.71
CA TRP A 493 7.00 26.00 -24.89
C TRP A 493 6.31 24.98 -25.83
N LYS A 494 5.70 23.92 -25.29
CA LYS A 494 4.91 22.95 -26.10
C LYS A 494 3.77 23.66 -26.84
N GLN A 495 3.01 24.49 -26.12
CA GLN A 495 1.88 25.25 -26.66
C GLN A 495 2.32 26.25 -27.74
N GLN A 496 3.43 26.97 -27.54
CA GLN A 496 3.98 27.91 -28.52
C GLN A 496 4.51 27.23 -29.79
N LYS A 497 4.96 25.97 -29.70
CA LYS A 497 5.47 25.20 -30.83
C LYS A 497 4.44 24.28 -31.50
N GLY A 498 3.19 24.27 -31.04
CA GLY A 498 2.17 23.37 -31.59
C GLY A 498 2.51 21.88 -31.41
N VAL A 499 3.24 21.53 -30.35
CA VAL A 499 3.65 20.14 -30.10
C VAL A 499 2.44 19.36 -29.59
N HIS A 500 1.73 18.72 -30.51
CA HIS A 500 0.61 17.84 -30.19
C HIS A 500 1.09 16.52 -29.57
N GLU A 501 0.45 16.14 -28.47
CA GLU A 501 0.85 15.00 -27.61
C GLU A 501 0.35 13.65 -28.14
N TYR A 502 -0.62 13.69 -29.05
CA TYR A 502 -1.13 12.55 -29.79
C TYR A 502 -0.49 12.50 -31.18
N TRP A 503 -0.23 11.31 -31.72
CA TRP A 503 0.31 11.15 -33.07
C TRP A 503 -0.63 11.76 -34.13
N PRO A 504 -0.27 12.89 -34.76
CA PRO A 504 -0.99 13.41 -35.91
C PRO A 504 -0.49 12.61 -37.12
N LEU A 505 -1.06 11.42 -37.29
CA LEU A 505 -0.92 10.61 -38.50
C LEU A 505 -2.04 11.00 -39.46
N ASP A 506 -1.92 12.24 -39.96
CA ASP A 506 -2.70 12.83 -41.05
C ASP A 506 -1.89 12.74 -42.36
#